data_AF-A0A2G9G476-F1
#
_entry.id   AF-A0A2G9G476-F1
#
_cell.length_a   1.000
_cell.length_b   1.000
_cell.length_c   1.000
_cell.angle_alpha   90.00
_cell.angle_beta   90.00
_cell.angle_gamma   90.00
#
_symmetry.space_group_name_H-M   'P 1'
#
loop_
_entity.id
_entity.type
_entity.pdbx_description
1 polymer ?
#
loop_
_entity_poly.entity_id
_entity_poly.type
_entity_poly.pdbx_seq_one_letter_code
_entity_poly.pdbx_strand_id
1 'polypeptide(L)'
;MAEFVLNKAQRLTFDTSSPNGILLFREVSKLLVAYGSRILALPTTTDVYGFKYKGIWISLTILSQALAGNYVNFGVFELYGDRALADALDIALKMTLSIPLADILAYRKLTRAYFAFVEVLFNSHLAFVLSLDTRTFMHIVGSLESGLKGLDAGISSQCASAIDNLAAFYFNNITMGEAPTSPAAVNLARHIAECPAVLPAVSFVLYLVRNCFLVRWFSHFLTVLKPATNAYA
;
A
#
# COMPACT_ATOMS: atom_id res chain seq x y z
N MET A 1 -7.84 -0.39 -20.00
CA MET A 1 -6.74 -1.14 -19.37
C MET A 1 -6.96 -1.32 -17.87
N ALA A 2 -7.09 -0.27 -17.05
CA ALA A 2 -7.42 -0.43 -15.63
C ALA A 2 -8.68 -1.29 -15.38
N GLU A 3 -9.76 -1.07 -16.13
CA GLU A 3 -10.98 -1.88 -15.99
C GLU A 3 -10.83 -3.36 -16.35
N PHE A 4 -9.78 -3.74 -17.07
CA PHE A 4 -9.54 -5.15 -17.44
C PHE A 4 -9.03 -5.96 -16.24
N VAL A 5 -8.40 -5.27 -15.29
CA VAL A 5 -7.78 -5.84 -14.10
C VAL A 5 -8.69 -5.68 -12.88
N LEU A 6 -9.68 -4.79 -12.97
CA LEU A 6 -10.68 -4.59 -11.93
C LEU A 6 -11.61 -5.81 -11.82
N ASN A 7 -11.53 -6.53 -10.72
CA ASN A 7 -12.47 -7.60 -10.38
C ASN A 7 -13.81 -7.04 -9.87
N LYS A 8 -14.52 -6.28 -10.70
CA LYS A 8 -15.87 -5.78 -10.40
C LYS A 8 -16.89 -6.86 -10.77
N ALA A 9 -17.81 -7.16 -9.86
CA ALA A 9 -18.87 -8.16 -10.03
C ALA A 9 -18.37 -9.60 -10.30
N GLN A 10 -17.26 -10.01 -9.67
CA GLN A 10 -16.70 -11.37 -9.81
C GLN A 10 -16.31 -11.71 -11.26
N ARG A 11 -16.02 -10.71 -12.11
CA ARG A 11 -15.68 -10.92 -13.52
C ARG A 11 -14.33 -11.63 -13.72
N LEU A 12 -13.46 -11.57 -12.72
CA LEU A 12 -12.18 -12.27 -12.67
C LEU A 12 -12.22 -13.37 -11.60
N THR A 13 -13.26 -14.20 -11.59
CA THR A 13 -13.26 -15.46 -10.82
C THR A 13 -12.65 -16.55 -11.66
N PHE A 14 -11.34 -16.71 -11.52
CA PHE A 14 -10.67 -17.92 -11.97
C PHE A 14 -10.73 -18.94 -10.85
N ASP A 15 -11.00 -20.21 -11.19
CA ASP A 15 -10.83 -21.30 -10.24
C ASP A 15 -9.41 -21.26 -9.68
N THR A 16 -9.21 -21.60 -8.42
CA THR A 16 -7.90 -21.55 -7.73
C THR A 16 -6.82 -22.39 -8.44
N SER A 17 -7.24 -23.32 -9.31
CA SER A 17 -6.42 -24.18 -10.18
C SER A 17 -6.22 -23.66 -11.61
N SER A 18 -6.83 -22.53 -11.98
CA SER A 18 -6.79 -22.01 -13.35
C SER A 18 -5.54 -21.17 -13.60
N PRO A 19 -4.73 -21.48 -14.63
CA PRO A 19 -3.52 -20.74 -14.97
C PRO A 19 -3.80 -19.35 -15.56
N ASN A 20 -5.07 -19.04 -15.87
CA ASN A 20 -5.47 -17.82 -16.56
C ASN A 20 -5.16 -16.54 -15.76
N GLY A 21 -5.31 -16.58 -14.43
CA GLY A 21 -4.96 -15.44 -13.57
C GLY A 21 -3.47 -15.12 -13.63
N ILE A 22 -2.62 -16.15 -13.62
CA ILE A 22 -1.15 -16.02 -13.69
C ILE A 22 -0.76 -15.43 -15.04
N LEU A 23 -1.30 -15.95 -16.14
CA LEU A 23 -1.02 -15.45 -17.50
C LEU A 23 -1.44 -13.98 -17.68
N LEU A 24 -2.64 -13.63 -17.16
CA LEU A 24 -3.14 -12.26 -17.22
C LEU A 24 -2.23 -11.31 -16.46
N PHE A 25 -1.80 -11.67 -15.24
CA PHE A 25 -0.86 -10.85 -14.48
C PHE A 25 0.50 -10.73 -15.18
N ARG A 26 0.97 -11.78 -15.85
CA ARG A 26 2.22 -11.73 -16.62
C ARG A 26 2.17 -10.71 -17.75
N GLU A 27 1.06 -10.63 -18.48
CA GLU A 27 0.88 -9.63 -19.53
C GLU A 27 0.74 -8.21 -18.95
N VAL A 28 0.06 -8.06 -17.81
CA VAL A 28 0.00 -6.78 -17.07
C VAL A 28 1.40 -6.35 -16.63
N SER A 29 2.20 -7.25 -16.09
CA SER A 29 3.59 -6.99 -15.68
C SER A 29 4.46 -6.52 -16.85
N LYS A 30 4.46 -7.25 -17.97
CA LYS A 30 5.21 -6.85 -19.18
C LYS A 30 4.83 -5.45 -19.65
N LEU A 31 3.54 -5.14 -19.65
CA LEU A 31 3.05 -3.83 -20.05
C LEU A 31 3.50 -2.72 -19.09
N LEU A 32 3.43 -2.97 -17.77
CA LEU A 32 3.90 -2.02 -16.76
C LEU A 32 5.40 -1.76 -16.89
N VAL A 33 6.20 -2.80 -17.11
CA VAL A 33 7.66 -2.68 -17.30
C VAL A 33 8.00 -1.91 -18.58
N ALA A 34 7.36 -2.24 -19.70
CA ALA A 34 7.57 -1.54 -20.97
C ALA A 34 7.15 -0.07 -20.91
N TYR A 35 6.02 0.21 -20.23
CA TYR A 35 5.55 1.58 -20.06
C TYR A 35 6.43 2.38 -19.09
N GLY A 36 6.74 1.79 -17.93
CA GLY A 36 7.49 2.44 -16.87
C GLY A 36 8.93 2.76 -17.26
N SER A 37 9.59 1.84 -17.97
CA SER A 37 10.94 2.09 -18.51
C SER A 37 10.95 3.26 -19.49
N ARG A 38 9.93 3.35 -20.36
CA ARG A 38 9.80 4.43 -21.33
C ARG A 38 9.48 5.77 -20.67
N ILE A 39 8.59 5.82 -19.68
CA ILE A 39 8.21 7.08 -19.04
C ILE A 39 9.31 7.65 -18.14
N LEU A 40 10.12 6.77 -17.54
CA LEU A 40 11.30 7.17 -16.76
C LEU A 40 12.43 7.70 -17.63
N ALA A 41 12.55 7.23 -18.88
CA ALA A 41 13.56 7.69 -19.83
C ALA A 41 13.20 9.01 -20.54
N LEU A 42 11.95 9.48 -20.44
CA LEU A 42 11.53 10.73 -21.07
C LEU A 42 12.14 11.95 -20.36
N PRO A 43 12.71 12.91 -21.11
CA PRO A 43 13.19 14.16 -20.53
C PRO A 43 12.03 14.99 -19.98
N THR A 44 12.29 15.74 -18.90
CA THR A 44 11.29 16.60 -18.25
C THR A 44 10.87 17.73 -19.20
N THR A 45 9.66 17.62 -19.77
CA THR A 45 9.07 18.65 -20.64
C THR A 45 8.26 19.67 -19.81
N THR A 46 7.83 20.75 -20.45
CA THR A 46 7.09 21.86 -19.83
C THR A 46 5.71 21.47 -19.26
N ASP A 47 5.13 20.34 -19.67
CA ASP A 47 3.88 19.79 -19.10
C ASP A 47 4.13 18.41 -18.46
N VAL A 48 4.78 18.42 -17.29
CA VAL A 48 5.11 17.21 -16.53
C VAL A 48 3.83 16.45 -16.10
N TYR A 49 2.76 17.17 -15.76
CA TYR A 49 1.53 16.53 -15.29
C TYR A 49 0.84 15.73 -16.40
N GLY A 50 0.65 16.35 -17.58
CA GLY A 50 -0.05 15.73 -18.71
C GLY A 50 0.69 14.52 -19.27
N PHE A 51 2.02 14.61 -19.39
CA PHE A 51 2.83 13.59 -20.05
C PHE A 51 3.40 12.52 -19.11
N LYS A 52 3.74 12.88 -17.86
CA LYS A 52 4.39 11.98 -16.91
C LYS A 52 3.42 11.48 -15.86
N TYR A 53 2.81 12.39 -15.09
CA TYR A 53 2.02 12.02 -13.92
C TYR A 53 0.71 11.32 -14.31
N LYS A 54 0.09 11.74 -15.42
CA LYS A 54 -1.14 11.09 -15.92
C LYS A 54 -0.93 9.61 -16.21
N GLY A 55 0.20 9.29 -16.82
CA GLY A 55 0.63 7.93 -17.09
C GLY A 55 0.82 7.10 -15.85
N ILE A 56 1.62 7.65 -14.93
CA ILE A 56 2.02 6.95 -13.71
C ILE A 56 0.81 6.60 -12.84
N TRP A 57 -0.14 7.51 -12.62
CA TRP A 57 -1.31 7.17 -11.78
C TRP A 57 -2.19 6.08 -12.41
N ILE A 58 -2.28 6.01 -13.74
CA ILE A 58 -3.00 4.93 -14.44
C ILE A 58 -2.28 3.61 -14.24
N SER A 59 -0.96 3.58 -14.39
CA SER A 59 -0.13 2.39 -14.16
C SER A 59 -0.23 1.89 -12.72
N LEU A 60 -0.17 2.80 -11.73
CA LEU A 60 -0.36 2.46 -10.33
C LEU A 60 -1.76 1.89 -10.09
N THR A 61 -2.79 2.50 -10.66
CA THR A 61 -4.16 1.99 -10.53
C THR A 61 -4.32 0.59 -11.11
N ILE A 62 -3.73 0.31 -12.27
CA ILE A 62 -3.73 -1.03 -12.89
C ILE A 62 -3.09 -2.03 -11.94
N LEU A 63 -1.91 -1.71 -11.39
CA LEU A 63 -1.19 -2.63 -10.51
C LEU A 63 -1.93 -2.86 -9.19
N SER A 64 -2.43 -1.81 -8.53
CA SER A 64 -3.18 -1.94 -7.27
C SER A 64 -4.41 -2.83 -7.43
N GLN A 65 -5.12 -2.71 -8.55
CA GLN A 65 -6.27 -3.57 -8.84
C GLN A 65 -5.87 -5.01 -9.14
N ALA A 66 -4.70 -5.21 -9.79
CA ALA A 66 -4.17 -6.55 -10.05
C ALA A 66 -3.86 -7.28 -8.75
N LEU A 67 -3.22 -6.57 -7.83
CA LEU A 67 -2.77 -7.10 -6.55
C LEU A 67 -3.94 -7.31 -5.57
N ALA A 68 -4.92 -6.40 -5.55
CA ALA A 68 -6.10 -6.50 -4.68
C ALA A 68 -7.23 -7.39 -5.26
N GLY A 69 -7.12 -7.79 -6.53
CA GLY A 69 -8.19 -8.50 -7.25
C GLY A 69 -8.42 -9.94 -6.79
N ASN A 70 -7.52 -10.50 -5.97
CA ASN A 70 -7.56 -11.86 -5.40
C ASN A 70 -7.75 -13.00 -6.43
N TYR A 71 -7.48 -12.74 -7.71
CA TYR A 71 -7.65 -13.71 -8.79
C TYR A 71 -6.33 -14.41 -9.18
N VAL A 72 -5.23 -14.09 -8.48
CA VAL A 72 -3.91 -14.73 -8.63
C VAL A 72 -3.32 -14.96 -7.25
N ASN A 73 -2.78 -16.16 -7.01
CA ASN A 73 -1.96 -16.38 -5.84
C ASN A 73 -0.52 -15.94 -6.13
N PHE A 74 -0.12 -14.80 -5.60
CA PHE A 74 1.19 -14.21 -5.88
C PHE A 74 2.37 -15.01 -5.29
N GLY A 75 2.15 -15.85 -4.28
CA GLY A 75 3.19 -16.74 -3.73
C GLY A 75 3.69 -17.77 -4.75
N VAL A 76 2.89 -18.06 -5.77
CA VAL A 76 3.24 -18.96 -6.87
C VAL A 76 4.42 -18.40 -7.69
N PHE A 77 4.48 -17.08 -7.91
CA PHE A 77 5.58 -16.48 -8.69
C PHE A 77 6.94 -16.69 -8.02
N GLU A 78 7.00 -16.59 -6.69
CA GLU A 78 8.23 -16.81 -5.94
C GLU A 78 8.65 -18.29 -5.95
N LEU A 79 7.69 -19.22 -5.82
CA LEU A 79 7.94 -20.66 -5.87
C LEU A 79 8.45 -21.15 -7.24
N TYR A 80 7.96 -20.57 -8.33
CA TYR A 80 8.40 -20.92 -9.69
C TYR A 80 9.56 -20.06 -10.20
N GLY A 81 10.06 -19.11 -9.41
CA GLY A 81 11.14 -18.20 -9.80
C GLY A 81 10.77 -17.22 -10.93
N ASP A 82 9.47 -16.94 -11.11
CA ASP A 82 9.00 -15.98 -12.13
C ASP A 82 9.15 -14.54 -11.60
N ARG A 83 9.95 -13.75 -12.31
CA ARG A 83 10.28 -12.37 -11.94
C ARG A 83 9.17 -11.36 -12.27
N ALA A 84 8.09 -11.77 -12.93
CA ALA A 84 7.04 -10.86 -13.37
C ALA A 84 6.46 -9.99 -12.23
N LEU A 85 6.25 -10.55 -11.03
CA LEU A 85 5.78 -9.77 -9.89
C LEU A 85 6.84 -8.79 -9.38
N ALA A 86 8.07 -9.27 -9.18
CA ALA A 86 9.18 -8.45 -8.70
C ALA A 86 9.47 -7.28 -9.65
N ASP A 87 9.51 -7.53 -10.96
CA ASP A 87 9.78 -6.52 -11.97
C ASP A 87 8.65 -5.47 -12.06
N ALA A 88 7.39 -5.90 -11.90
CA ALA A 88 6.24 -4.99 -11.87
C ALA A 88 6.24 -4.10 -10.62
N LEU A 89 6.59 -4.65 -9.45
CA LEU A 89 6.70 -3.88 -8.21
C LEU A 89 7.88 -2.90 -8.27
N ASP A 90 9.03 -3.34 -8.77
CA ASP A 90 10.24 -2.50 -8.90
C ASP A 90 10.00 -1.31 -9.85
N ILE A 91 9.41 -1.53 -11.03
CA ILE A 91 9.14 -0.43 -11.96
C ILE A 91 8.07 0.52 -11.41
N ALA A 92 7.06 0.02 -10.71
CA ALA A 92 6.02 0.84 -10.08
C ALA A 92 6.60 1.71 -8.97
N LEU A 93 7.51 1.16 -8.16
CA LEU A 93 8.22 1.89 -7.13
C LEU A 93 9.11 2.99 -7.73
N LYS A 94 9.89 2.67 -8.77
CA LYS A 94 10.72 3.65 -9.49
C LYS A 94 9.91 4.79 -10.09
N MET A 95 8.77 4.48 -10.72
CA MET A 95 7.85 5.50 -11.24
C MET A 95 7.34 6.40 -10.12
N THR A 96 6.99 5.82 -8.98
CA THR A 96 6.48 6.54 -7.82
C THR A 96 7.54 7.45 -7.19
N LEU A 97 8.76 6.97 -7.00
CA LEU A 97 9.88 7.75 -6.46
C LEU A 97 10.36 8.85 -7.41
N SER A 98 10.02 8.76 -8.71
CA SER A 98 10.34 9.81 -9.68
C SER A 98 9.47 11.06 -9.56
N ILE A 99 8.44 11.05 -8.70
CA ILE A 99 7.52 12.16 -8.45
C ILE A 99 7.78 12.70 -7.04
N PRO A 100 7.98 14.02 -6.86
CA PRO A 100 8.12 14.59 -5.52
C PRO A 100 6.81 14.45 -4.74
N LEU A 101 6.91 14.18 -3.43
CA LEU A 101 5.75 14.00 -2.56
C LEU A 101 4.77 15.19 -2.61
N ALA A 102 5.28 16.42 -2.76
CA ALA A 102 4.47 17.62 -2.92
C ALA A 102 3.49 17.52 -4.10
N ASP A 103 3.95 17.01 -5.25
CA ASP A 103 3.12 16.84 -6.45
C ASP A 103 2.12 15.68 -6.26
N ILE A 104 2.52 14.60 -5.58
CA ILE A 104 1.63 13.48 -5.26
C ILE A 104 0.44 13.98 -4.43
N LEU A 105 0.69 14.87 -3.45
CA LEU A 105 -0.36 15.42 -2.59
C LEU A 105 -1.16 16.55 -3.27
N ALA A 106 -0.58 17.27 -4.22
CA ALA A 106 -1.27 18.33 -4.96
C ALA A 106 -2.34 17.79 -5.92
N TYR A 107 -2.07 16.66 -6.59
CA TYR A 107 -2.96 16.12 -7.62
C TYR A 107 -3.85 14.99 -7.12
N ARG A 108 -5.12 15.29 -6.78
CA ARG A 108 -6.11 14.33 -6.23
C ARG A 108 -6.16 12.94 -6.88
N LYS A 109 -6.07 12.84 -8.21
CA LYS A 109 -6.10 11.54 -8.92
C LYS A 109 -4.84 10.72 -8.64
N LEU A 110 -3.69 11.38 -8.65
CA LEU A 110 -2.40 10.78 -8.33
C LEU A 110 -2.34 10.41 -6.85
N THR A 111 -2.81 11.28 -5.95
CA THR A 111 -2.87 11.01 -4.51
C THR A 111 -3.63 9.72 -4.22
N ARG A 112 -4.83 9.58 -4.78
CA ARG A 112 -5.66 8.37 -4.59
C ARG A 112 -5.01 7.11 -5.15
N ALA A 113 -4.42 7.18 -6.35
CA ALA A 113 -3.73 6.04 -6.94
C ALA A 113 -2.50 5.62 -6.12
N TYR A 114 -1.73 6.61 -5.63
CA TYR A 114 -0.55 6.39 -4.79
C TYR A 114 -0.91 5.70 -3.48
N PHE A 115 -1.83 6.27 -2.69
CA PHE A 115 -2.17 5.68 -1.39
C PHE A 115 -2.89 4.33 -1.51
N ALA A 116 -3.70 4.13 -2.56
CA ALA A 116 -4.25 2.80 -2.86
C ALA A 116 -3.16 1.77 -3.19
N PHE A 117 -2.10 2.17 -3.90
CA PHE A 117 -0.96 1.29 -4.17
C PHE A 117 -0.17 0.98 -2.89
N VAL A 118 0.16 1.99 -2.09
CA VAL A 118 0.92 1.80 -0.84
C VAL A 118 0.14 0.93 0.15
N GLU A 119 -1.17 1.13 0.29
CA GLU A 119 -2.02 0.27 1.12
C GLU A 119 -1.91 -1.22 0.72
N VAL A 120 -2.01 -1.52 -0.58
CA VAL A 120 -1.92 -2.89 -1.07
C VAL A 120 -0.52 -3.48 -0.86
N LEU A 121 0.54 -2.67 -1.00
CA LEU A 121 1.91 -3.10 -0.69
C LEU A 121 2.05 -3.53 0.77
N PHE A 122 1.51 -2.75 1.71
CA PHE A 122 1.61 -3.07 3.14
C PHE A 122 0.71 -4.23 3.56
N ASN A 123 -0.44 -4.41 2.90
CA ASN A 123 -1.37 -5.49 3.22
C ASN A 123 -0.89 -6.85 2.73
N SER A 124 -0.41 -6.93 1.48
CA SER A 124 -0.17 -8.22 0.81
C SER A 124 1.30 -8.47 0.45
N HIS A 125 2.12 -7.43 0.39
CA HIS A 125 3.51 -7.50 -0.09
C HIS A 125 4.50 -6.83 0.88
N LEU A 126 4.22 -6.88 2.19
CA LEU A 126 5.04 -6.22 3.20
C LEU A 126 6.50 -6.67 3.18
N ALA A 127 6.75 -7.95 2.89
CA ALA A 127 8.10 -8.50 2.75
C ALA A 127 8.93 -7.78 1.67
N PHE A 128 8.29 -7.37 0.56
CA PHE A 128 8.93 -6.56 -0.48
C PHE A 128 9.24 -5.14 0.01
N VAL A 129 8.32 -4.50 0.74
CA VAL A 129 8.55 -3.16 1.30
C VAL A 129 9.71 -3.18 2.29
N LEU A 130 9.82 -4.23 3.10
CA LEU A 130 10.89 -4.39 4.07
C LEU A 130 12.24 -4.72 3.43
N SER A 131 12.26 -5.35 2.25
CA SER A 131 13.51 -5.63 1.52
C SER A 131 14.11 -4.42 0.81
N LEU A 132 13.40 -3.29 0.74
CA LEU A 132 13.89 -2.03 0.21
C LEU A 132 15.02 -1.45 1.06
N ASP A 133 15.75 -0.49 0.50
CA ASP A 133 16.73 0.31 1.23
C ASP A 133 16.04 1.23 2.25
N THR A 134 16.77 1.57 3.31
CA THR A 134 16.23 2.32 4.44
C THR A 134 15.75 3.71 4.06
N ARG A 135 16.37 4.36 3.07
CA ARG A 135 15.96 5.70 2.61
C ARG A 135 14.61 5.64 1.89
N THR A 136 14.43 4.67 1.00
CA THR A 136 13.16 4.45 0.30
C THR A 136 12.06 4.03 1.27
N PHE A 137 12.35 3.11 2.19
CA PHE A 137 11.40 2.71 3.23
C PHE A 137 10.94 3.92 4.06
N MET A 138 11.88 4.74 4.53
CA MET A 138 11.57 5.96 5.29
C MET A 138 10.74 6.95 4.51
N HIS A 139 11.01 7.12 3.21
CA HIS A 139 10.22 8.00 2.35
C HIS A 139 8.76 7.52 2.24
N ILE A 140 8.52 6.21 2.16
CA ILE A 140 7.18 5.63 2.11
C ILE A 140 6.48 5.76 3.48
N VAL A 141 7.16 5.52 4.58
CA VAL A 141 6.56 5.69 5.92
C VAL A 141 6.24 7.18 6.19
N GLY A 142 7.14 8.09 5.80
CA GLY A 142 6.91 9.54 5.94
C GLY A 142 5.77 10.07 5.04
N SER A 143 5.55 9.46 3.87
CA SER A 143 4.41 9.81 3.02
C SER A 143 3.08 9.35 3.63
N LEU A 144 3.05 8.21 4.34
CA LEU A 144 1.88 7.74 5.08
C LEU A 144 1.54 8.68 6.25
N GLU A 145 2.54 9.18 6.98
CA GLU A 145 2.33 10.20 8.01
C GLU A 145 1.73 11.49 7.42
N SER A 146 2.26 11.92 6.27
CA SER A 146 1.74 13.09 5.55
C SER A 146 0.31 12.87 5.03
N GLY A 147 -0.01 11.65 4.59
CA GLY A 147 -1.35 11.25 4.18
C GLY A 147 -2.37 11.19 5.32
N LEU A 148 -1.94 10.76 6.52
CA LEU A 148 -2.76 10.75 7.73
C LEU A 148 -3.20 12.16 8.14
N LYS A 149 -2.32 13.15 7.99
CA LYS A 149 -2.61 14.57 8.25
C LYS A 149 -3.46 15.22 7.15
N GLY A 150 -3.76 14.50 6.08
CA GLY A 150 -4.60 14.95 4.98
C GLY A 150 -6.06 15.13 5.38
N LEU A 151 -6.80 15.90 4.57
CA LEU A 151 -8.22 16.19 4.77
C LEU A 151 -9.17 15.10 4.25
N ASP A 152 -8.69 14.16 3.43
CA ASP A 152 -9.51 13.12 2.81
C ASP A 152 -9.56 11.87 3.71
N ALA A 153 -10.72 11.65 4.34
CA ALA A 153 -10.93 10.53 5.26
C ALA A 153 -10.70 9.15 4.62
N GLY A 154 -10.87 9.03 3.30
CA GLY A 154 -10.55 7.80 2.57
C GLY A 154 -9.05 7.53 2.62
N ILE A 155 -8.24 8.52 2.21
CA ILE A 155 -6.78 8.43 2.25
C ILE A 155 -6.27 8.19 3.66
N SER A 156 -6.81 8.88 4.67
CA SER A 156 -6.41 8.67 6.07
C SER A 156 -6.69 7.24 6.53
N SER A 157 -7.82 6.64 6.13
CA SER A 157 -8.15 5.25 6.45
C SER A 157 -7.17 4.27 5.79
N GLN A 158 -6.79 4.52 4.54
CA GLN A 158 -5.81 3.69 3.81
C GLN A 158 -4.43 3.75 4.47
N CYS A 159 -4.01 4.96 4.88
CA CYS A 159 -2.74 5.14 5.59
C CYS A 159 -2.75 4.46 6.96
N ALA A 160 -3.84 4.58 7.71
CA ALA A 160 -4.00 3.91 8.99
C ALA A 160 -3.93 2.38 8.86
N SER A 161 -4.60 1.81 7.85
CA SER A 161 -4.56 0.39 7.53
C SER A 161 -3.14 -0.10 7.22
N ALA A 162 -2.40 0.63 6.37
CA ALA A 162 -1.03 0.28 6.03
C ALA A 162 -0.10 0.28 7.26
N ILE A 163 -0.23 1.28 8.12
CA ILE A 163 0.61 1.39 9.33
C ILE A 163 0.22 0.34 10.38
N ASP A 164 -1.07 0.02 10.52
CA ASP A 164 -1.54 -1.04 11.42
C ASP A 164 -0.96 -2.40 11.03
N ASN A 165 -0.92 -2.72 9.73
CA ASN A 165 -0.27 -3.94 9.24
C ASN A 165 1.24 -3.97 9.53
N LEU A 166 1.92 -2.83 9.38
CA LEU A 166 3.34 -2.74 9.76
C LEU A 166 3.54 -2.93 11.27
N ALA A 167 2.69 -2.34 12.10
CA ALA A 167 2.75 -2.47 13.55
C ALA A 167 2.45 -3.90 14.00
N ALA A 168 1.44 -4.55 13.41
CA ALA A 168 1.12 -5.96 13.66
C ALA A 168 2.30 -6.87 13.29
N PHE A 169 2.94 -6.64 12.14
CA PHE A 169 4.12 -7.40 11.74
C PHE A 169 5.30 -7.17 12.69
N TYR A 170 5.55 -5.93 13.12
CA TYR A 170 6.56 -5.61 14.13
C TYR A 170 6.28 -6.35 15.45
N PHE A 171 5.05 -6.30 15.95
CA PHE A 171 4.69 -6.93 17.22
C PHE A 171 4.88 -8.46 17.20
N ASN A 172 4.42 -9.09 16.12
CA ASN A 172 4.51 -10.54 15.98
C ASN A 172 5.96 -11.03 15.82
N ASN A 173 6.82 -10.27 15.13
CA ASN A 173 8.18 -10.72 14.80
C ASN A 173 9.28 -10.22 15.77
N ILE A 174 9.03 -9.15 16.53
CA ILE A 174 10.07 -8.54 17.38
C ILE A 174 9.73 -8.64 18.86
N THR A 175 8.46 -8.45 19.27
CA THR A 175 8.09 -8.50 20.70
C THR A 175 7.66 -9.87 21.20
N MET A 176 7.15 -10.76 20.33
CA MET A 176 6.71 -12.11 20.72
C MET A 176 7.83 -13.17 20.72
N GLY A 177 9.08 -12.81 20.39
CA GLY A 177 10.26 -13.60 20.76
C GLY A 177 10.48 -14.91 19.98
N GLU A 178 9.70 -15.22 18.94
CA GLU A 178 10.17 -16.18 17.94
C GLU A 178 11.33 -15.52 17.19
N ALA A 179 12.51 -16.15 17.23
CA ALA A 179 13.71 -15.65 16.55
C ALA A 179 13.37 -15.19 15.12
N PRO A 180 13.99 -14.12 14.58
CA PRO A 180 13.70 -13.63 13.24
C PRO A 180 14.11 -14.68 12.20
N THR A 181 13.21 -15.62 11.94
CA THR A 181 13.40 -16.71 10.98
C THR A 181 13.12 -16.25 9.56
N SER A 182 12.31 -15.18 9.41
CA SER A 182 12.02 -14.59 8.11
C SER A 182 13.01 -13.47 7.74
N PRO A 183 13.51 -13.40 6.50
CA PRO A 183 14.38 -12.33 6.03
C PRO A 183 13.74 -10.95 6.15
N ALA A 184 12.40 -10.88 6.11
CA ALA A 184 11.64 -9.65 6.34
C ALA A 184 11.78 -9.12 7.78
N ALA A 185 11.77 -9.99 8.79
CA ALA A 185 11.97 -9.58 10.19
C ALA A 185 13.38 -9.04 10.44
N VAL A 186 14.41 -9.66 9.84
CA VAL A 186 15.80 -9.17 9.91
C VAL A 186 15.93 -7.80 9.23
N ASN A 187 15.31 -7.62 8.06
CA ASN A 187 15.34 -6.33 7.37
C ASN A 187 14.61 -5.24 8.17
N LEU A 188 13.48 -5.56 8.80
CA LEU A 188 12.78 -4.62 9.68
C LEU A 188 13.65 -4.23 10.88
N ALA A 189 14.32 -5.19 11.51
CA ALA A 189 15.25 -4.91 12.61
C ALA A 189 16.40 -4.00 12.16
N ARG A 190 16.92 -4.18 10.93
CA ARG A 190 17.93 -3.29 10.33
C ARG A 190 17.43 -1.87 10.16
N HIS A 191 16.23 -1.69 9.57
CA HIS A 191 15.63 -0.37 9.38
C HIS A 191 15.43 0.38 10.72
N ILE A 192 15.08 -0.36 11.77
CA ILE A 192 14.87 0.20 13.12
C ILE A 192 16.20 0.52 13.81
N ALA A 193 17.22 -0.31 13.64
CA ALA A 193 18.56 -0.08 14.19
C ALA A 193 19.24 1.15 13.55
N GLU A 194 19.04 1.37 12.25
CA GLU A 194 19.58 2.53 11.53
C GLU A 194 18.81 3.83 11.84
N CYS A 195 17.53 3.75 12.19
CA CYS A 195 16.69 4.91 12.49
C CYS A 195 15.69 4.64 13.62
N PRO A 196 16.03 4.94 14.89
CA PRO A 196 15.08 4.84 16.01
C PRO A 196 13.91 5.82 15.91
N ALA A 197 13.92 6.77 14.96
CA ALA A 197 12.81 7.69 14.68
C ALA A 197 11.58 7.01 14.02
N VAL A 198 11.70 5.78 13.53
CA VAL A 198 10.56 4.98 13.05
C VAL A 198 9.65 4.57 14.21
N LEU A 199 10.23 4.27 15.38
CA LEU A 199 9.51 3.89 16.58
C LEU A 199 8.50 4.96 17.02
N PRO A 200 8.83 6.27 17.09
CA PRO A 200 7.84 7.30 17.39
C PRO A 200 6.78 7.45 16.31
N ALA A 201 7.06 7.23 15.01
CA ALA A 201 6.02 7.26 13.97
C ALA A 201 5.01 6.11 14.13
N VAL A 202 5.49 4.89 14.42
CA VAL A 202 4.65 3.73 14.77
C VAL A 202 3.94 3.94 16.12
N SER A 203 4.61 4.53 17.09
CA SER A 203 4.04 4.86 18.41
C SER A 203 3.00 5.97 18.34
N PHE A 204 3.16 6.94 17.44
CA PHE A 204 2.21 8.02 17.19
C PHE A 204 0.93 7.49 16.53
N VAL A 205 1.05 6.47 15.66
CA VAL A 205 -0.11 5.75 15.13
C VAL A 205 -0.72 4.79 16.14
N LEU A 206 0.04 4.10 17.00
CA LEU A 206 -0.56 3.39 18.15
C LEU A 206 -1.31 4.36 19.08
N TYR A 207 -0.79 5.58 19.26
CA TYR A 207 -1.44 6.63 20.05
C TYR A 207 -2.70 7.16 19.35
N LEU A 208 -2.66 7.36 18.03
CA LEU A 208 -3.81 7.80 17.22
C LEU A 208 -4.86 6.70 17.02
N VAL A 209 -4.46 5.45 16.78
CA VAL A 209 -5.34 4.27 16.69
C VAL A 209 -5.97 4.02 18.05
N ARG A 210 -5.21 4.10 19.15
CA ARG A 210 -5.77 3.99 20.51
C ARG A 210 -6.73 5.13 20.82
N ASN A 211 -6.46 6.38 20.39
CA ASN A 211 -7.38 7.51 20.56
C ASN A 211 -8.56 7.52 19.57
N CYS A 212 -8.41 7.10 18.31
CA CYS A 212 -9.48 7.02 17.32
C CYS A 212 -10.36 5.79 17.53
N PHE A 213 -9.82 4.65 17.95
CA PHE A 213 -10.64 3.53 18.45
C PHE A 213 -11.37 3.95 19.72
N LEU A 214 -10.72 4.67 20.65
CA LEU A 214 -11.45 5.24 21.79
C LEU A 214 -12.55 6.18 21.32
N VAL A 215 -12.35 7.09 20.37
CA VAL A 215 -13.41 8.00 19.88
C VAL A 215 -14.55 7.25 19.17
N ARG A 216 -14.26 6.22 18.38
CA ARG A 216 -15.30 5.39 17.73
C ARG A 216 -16.04 4.50 18.73
N TRP A 217 -15.34 3.98 19.73
CA TRP A 217 -15.92 3.20 20.81
C TRP A 217 -16.69 4.09 21.80
N PHE A 218 -16.22 5.29 22.12
CA PHE A 218 -16.93 6.29 22.94
C PHE A 218 -18.15 6.82 22.22
N SER A 219 -18.06 7.06 20.90
CA SER A 219 -19.22 7.43 20.08
C SER A 219 -20.25 6.29 20.09
N HIS A 220 -19.84 5.04 19.89
CA HIS A 220 -20.74 3.89 19.94
C HIS A 220 -21.28 3.61 21.36
N PHE A 221 -20.49 3.87 22.40
CA PHE A 221 -20.87 3.74 23.81
C PHE A 221 -21.85 4.84 24.22
N LEU A 222 -21.70 6.07 23.73
CA LEU A 222 -22.67 7.17 23.88
C LEU A 222 -23.98 6.92 23.13
N THR A 223 -23.96 6.24 21.97
CA THR A 223 -25.20 5.85 21.28
C THR A 223 -25.96 4.74 22.02
N VAL A 224 -25.23 3.84 22.69
CA VAL A 224 -25.80 2.74 23.49
C VAL A 224 -26.26 3.20 24.88
N LEU A 225 -25.68 4.27 25.43
CA LEU A 225 -26.04 4.86 26.73
C LEU A 225 -27.11 5.97 26.66
N LYS A 226 -27.75 6.21 25.52
CA LYS A 226 -28.92 7.10 25.49
C LYS A 226 -30.06 6.38 26.22
N PRO A 227 -30.42 6.80 27.46
CA PRO A 227 -31.43 6.09 28.21
C PRO A 227 -32.78 6.27 27.52
N ALA A 228 -33.54 5.18 27.47
CA ALA A 228 -34.96 5.20 27.18
C ALA A 228 -35.71 6.00 28.26
N THR A 229 -35.65 7.32 28.22
CA THR A 229 -36.62 8.17 28.90
C THR A 229 -37.83 8.30 27.98
N ASN A 230 -38.64 7.23 27.93
CA ASN A 230 -40.02 7.25 27.46
C ASN A 230 -40.66 5.93 27.88
N ALA A 231 -41.23 5.90 29.09
CA ALA A 231 -42.42 5.11 29.44
C ALA A 231 -42.58 5.07 30.98
N TYR A 232 -43.12 6.14 31.56
CA TYR A 232 -44.04 6.06 32.70
C TYR A 232 -44.90 7.33 32.67
N ALA A 233 -45.97 7.25 31.89
CA ALA A 233 -47.23 7.95 32.08
C ALA A 233 -48.33 6.89 31.96
#